data_AF-A0A4Q4WFG8-F1
#
_entry.id   AF-A0A4Q4WFG8-F1
#
_cell.length_a   1.000
_cell.length_b   1.000
_cell.length_c   1.000
_cell.angle_alpha   90.00
_cell.angle_beta   90.00
_cell.angle_gamma   90.00
#
_symmetry.space_group_name_H-M   'P 1'
#
loop_
_entity.id
_entity.type
_entity.pdbx_description
1 polymer ?
#
loop_
_entity_poly.entity_id
_entity_poly.type
_entity_poly.pdbx_seq_one_letter_code
_entity_poly.pdbx_strand_id
1 'polypeptide(L)'
;MARGELNLIGATTLNEYQKYIEKDAALERRFQPVMVPEPTVAQTMMILRGLRDTFEAHHKVSITEDAIIAAAELSDRYITARFLPDKAIDLLDQAAARVKLSATARPVAVQELESELHQLRREQDYVASRKQYDKAAELGKRIEAKEAELKKRSTWRRSSRG
;
A
#
# COMPACT_ATOMS: atom_id res chain seq x y z
N MET A 1 -46.49 16.25 -22.67
CA MET A 1 -45.30 15.57 -22.11
C MET A 1 -44.59 16.56 -21.18
N ALA A 2 -44.43 16.20 -19.92
CA ALA A 2 -43.93 17.09 -18.87
C ALA A 2 -42.51 17.60 -19.19
N ARG A 3 -42.29 18.91 -19.10
CA ARG A 3 -40.95 19.51 -19.13
C ARG A 3 -40.25 19.16 -17.82
N GLY A 4 -39.49 18.06 -17.81
CA GLY A 4 -38.61 17.72 -16.71
C GLY A 4 -37.39 18.66 -16.74
N GLU A 5 -37.25 19.49 -15.72
CA GLU A 5 -36.01 20.22 -15.46
C GLU A 5 -34.98 19.20 -14.95
N LEU A 6 -33.90 18.99 -15.72
CA LEU A 6 -32.79 18.12 -15.35
C LEU A 6 -31.58 19.00 -15.01
N ASN A 7 -31.14 18.94 -13.76
CA ASN A 7 -29.90 19.58 -13.32
C ASN A 7 -28.77 18.54 -13.36
N LEU A 8 -27.63 18.88 -13.98
CA LEU A 8 -26.49 17.98 -14.13
C LEU A 8 -25.17 18.74 -13.97
N ILE A 9 -24.19 18.08 -13.36
CA ILE A 9 -22.79 18.50 -13.32
C ILE A 9 -21.99 17.46 -14.09
N GLY A 10 -21.25 17.88 -15.11
CA GLY A 10 -20.35 17.03 -15.89
C GLY A 10 -18.91 17.25 -15.47
N ALA A 11 -18.14 16.16 -15.37
CA ALA A 11 -16.69 16.20 -15.22
C ALA A 11 -16.06 15.63 -16.50
N THR A 12 -15.24 16.43 -17.17
CA THR A 12 -14.63 16.10 -18.47
C THR A 12 -13.24 16.71 -18.56
N THR A 13 -12.37 16.13 -19.37
CA THR A 13 -11.15 16.83 -19.79
C THR A 13 -11.48 17.97 -20.75
N LEU A 14 -10.57 18.95 -20.88
CA LEU A 14 -10.73 20.05 -21.85
C LEU A 14 -10.90 19.52 -23.28
N ASN A 15 -10.14 18.49 -23.65
CA ASN A 15 -10.22 17.87 -24.98
C ASN A 15 -11.58 17.21 -25.24
N GLU A 16 -12.16 16.54 -24.24
CA GLU A 16 -13.48 15.94 -24.38
C GLU A 16 -14.57 17.00 -24.46
N TYR A 17 -14.49 18.06 -23.65
CA TYR A 17 -15.39 19.20 -23.73
C TYR A 17 -15.38 19.82 -25.14
N GLN A 18 -14.20 20.12 -25.68
CA GLN A 18 -14.02 20.67 -27.02
C GLN A 18 -14.55 19.74 -28.12
N LYS A 19 -14.40 18.42 -27.93
CA LYS A 19 -14.78 17.43 -28.93
C LYS A 19 -16.29 17.16 -28.95
N TYR A 20 -16.95 17.14 -27.79
CA TYR A 20 -18.31 16.60 -27.65
C TYR A 20 -19.35 17.62 -27.19
N ILE A 21 -18.96 18.67 -26.46
CA ILE A 21 -19.90 19.66 -25.90
C ILE A 21 -19.86 20.95 -26.72
N GLU A 22 -18.67 21.50 -26.95
CA GLU A 22 -18.50 22.78 -27.64
C GLU A 22 -18.98 22.71 -29.11
N LYS A 23 -18.88 21.54 -29.74
CA LYS A 23 -19.35 21.35 -31.13
C LYS A 23 -20.87 21.25 -31.26
N ASP A 24 -21.59 21.00 -30.18
CA ASP A 24 -23.05 20.88 -30.18
C ASP A 24 -23.68 22.16 -29.61
N ALA A 25 -24.26 22.97 -30.51
CA ALA A 25 -24.87 24.26 -30.16
C ALA A 25 -26.02 24.15 -29.14
N ALA A 26 -26.69 22.99 -29.01
CA ALA A 26 -27.72 22.80 -28.01
C ALA A 26 -27.12 22.52 -26.62
N LEU A 27 -26.00 21.81 -26.55
CA LEU A 27 -25.29 21.54 -25.30
C LEU A 27 -24.49 22.75 -24.83
N GLU A 28 -23.80 23.44 -25.73
CA GLU A 28 -23.02 24.66 -25.43
C GLU A 28 -23.89 25.73 -24.74
N ARG A 29 -25.14 25.90 -25.17
CA ARG A 29 -26.09 26.85 -24.56
C ARG A 29 -26.65 26.40 -23.21
N ARG A 30 -26.52 25.12 -22.86
CA ARG A 30 -27.05 24.53 -21.61
C ARG A 30 -25.98 24.33 -20.55
N PHE A 31 -24.72 24.18 -20.96
CA PHE A 31 -23.59 23.99 -20.05
C PHE A 31 -22.75 25.24 -19.93
N GLN A 32 -22.53 25.67 -18.70
CA GLN A 32 -21.52 26.68 -18.37
C GLN A 32 -20.21 25.97 -17.98
N PRO A 33 -19.11 26.11 -18.73
CA PRO A 33 -17.84 25.54 -18.31
C PRO A 33 -17.30 26.27 -17.08
N VAL A 34 -16.78 25.50 -16.13
CA VAL A 34 -16.03 25.97 -14.96
C VAL A 34 -14.70 25.24 -14.94
N MET A 35 -13.61 25.99 -15.09
CA MET A 35 -12.27 25.41 -15.06
C MET A 35 -11.87 25.11 -13.62
N VAL A 36 -11.47 23.87 -13.36
CA VAL A 36 -10.95 23.44 -12.06
C VAL A 36 -9.43 23.40 -12.15
N PRO A 37 -8.71 24.34 -11.50
CA PRO A 37 -7.26 24.30 -11.49
C PRO A 37 -6.76 23.15 -10.60
N GLU A 38 -5.56 22.68 -10.89
CA GLU A 38 -4.81 21.83 -9.97
C GLU A 38 -4.62 22.56 -8.62
N PRO A 39 -4.89 21.91 -7.47
CA PRO A 39 -4.66 22.52 -6.18
C PRO A 39 -3.17 22.82 -5.95
N THR A 40 -2.91 23.89 -5.20
CA THR A 40 -1.56 24.17 -4.70
C THR A 40 -1.07 23.06 -3.75
N VAL A 41 0.25 22.98 -3.56
CA VAL A 41 0.86 22.07 -2.58
C VAL A 41 0.26 22.26 -1.18
N ALA A 42 0.06 23.52 -0.74
CA ALA A 42 -0.54 23.83 0.55
C ALA A 42 -2.00 23.37 0.67
N GLN A 43 -2.81 23.55 -0.38
CA GLN A 43 -4.18 23.02 -0.43
C GLN A 43 -4.19 21.49 -0.41
N THR A 44 -3.24 20.85 -1.10
CA THR A 44 -3.11 19.40 -1.10
C THR A 44 -2.78 18.87 0.30
N MET A 45 -1.88 19.53 1.04
CA MET A 45 -1.62 19.18 2.44
C MET A 45 -2.89 19.24 3.29
N MET A 46 -3.74 20.26 3.11
CA MET A 46 -5.03 20.35 3.82
C MET A 46 -5.98 19.22 3.45
N ILE A 47 -6.06 18.85 2.17
CA ILE A 47 -6.87 17.72 1.69
C ILE A 47 -6.37 16.42 2.33
N LEU A 48 -5.06 16.17 2.31
CA LEU A 48 -4.44 14.98 2.92
C LEU A 48 -4.69 14.91 4.44
N ARG A 49 -4.62 16.05 5.15
CA ARG A 49 -4.99 16.11 6.58
C ARG A 49 -6.45 15.71 6.81
N GLY A 50 -7.37 16.15 5.94
CA GLY A 50 -8.78 15.75 6.01
C GLY A 50 -9.00 14.26 5.74
N LEU A 51 -8.12 13.61 4.98
CA LEU A 51 -8.19 12.17 4.68
C LEU A 51 -7.46 11.30 5.70
N ARG A 52 -6.64 11.90 6.58
CA ARG A 52 -5.74 11.21 7.50
C ARG A 52 -6.45 10.14 8.33
N ASP A 53 -7.50 10.51 9.06
CA ASP A 53 -8.20 9.59 9.96
C ASP A 53 -8.79 8.38 9.20
N THR A 54 -9.25 8.61 7.97
CA THR A 54 -9.78 7.56 7.11
C THR A 54 -8.69 6.58 6.69
N PHE A 55 -7.51 7.08 6.32
CA PHE A 55 -6.37 6.26 5.91
C PHE A 55 -5.74 5.51 7.08
N GLU A 56 -5.57 6.17 8.23
CA GLU A 56 -5.08 5.55 9.44
C GLU A 56 -5.99 4.38 9.88
N ALA A 57 -7.31 4.58 9.85
CA ALA A 57 -8.28 3.53 10.16
C ALA A 57 -8.22 2.35 9.16
N HIS A 58 -8.14 2.63 7.86
CA HIS A 58 -8.11 1.61 6.82
C HIS A 58 -6.83 0.75 6.88
N HIS A 59 -5.68 1.40 7.06
CA HIS A 59 -4.37 0.74 7.05
C HIS A 59 -3.92 0.26 8.42
N LYS A 60 -4.54 0.73 9.50
CA LYS A 60 -4.13 0.47 10.89
C LYS A 60 -2.70 0.94 11.14
N VAL A 61 -2.39 2.15 10.68
CA VAL A 61 -1.10 2.83 10.85
C VAL A 61 -1.35 4.26 11.32
N SER A 62 -0.32 4.92 11.86
CA SER A 62 -0.36 6.36 12.12
C SER A 62 0.44 7.09 11.04
N ILE A 63 -0.11 8.17 10.52
CA ILE A 63 0.49 9.00 9.49
C ILE A 63 1.02 10.27 10.16
N THR A 64 2.31 10.55 10.03
CA THR A 64 2.91 11.76 10.62
C THR A 64 2.63 13.00 9.77
N GLU A 65 2.72 14.17 10.39
CA GLU A 65 2.59 15.44 9.66
C GLU A 65 3.68 15.59 8.59
N ASP A 66 4.92 15.19 8.91
CA ASP A 66 6.04 15.18 7.97
C ASP A 66 5.78 14.28 6.75
N ALA A 67 5.07 13.16 6.94
CA ALA A 67 4.70 12.27 5.83
C ALA A 67 3.68 12.94 4.89
N ILE A 68 2.74 13.72 5.42
CA ILE A 68 1.78 14.50 4.63
C ILE A 68 2.50 15.58 3.83
N ILE A 69 3.40 16.32 4.47
CA ILE A 69 4.21 17.36 3.83
C ILE A 69 5.04 16.76 2.70
N ALA A 70 5.76 15.67 2.99
CA ALA A 70 6.59 14.99 2.01
C ALA A 70 5.78 14.42 0.83
N ALA A 71 4.61 13.83 1.09
CA ALA A 71 3.75 13.32 0.03
C ALA A 71 3.29 14.44 -0.92
N ALA A 72 2.91 15.61 -0.39
CA ALA A 72 2.52 16.75 -1.21
C ALA A 72 3.71 17.32 -2.01
N GLU A 73 4.82 17.66 -1.35
CA GLU A 73 5.96 18.34 -1.98
C GLU A 73 6.72 17.45 -2.99
N LEU A 74 6.95 16.18 -2.63
CA LEU A 74 7.73 15.28 -3.48
C LEU A 74 6.92 14.79 -4.68
N SER A 75 5.62 14.58 -4.50
CA SER A 75 4.74 14.23 -5.63
C SER A 75 4.64 15.37 -6.63
N ASP A 76 4.55 16.61 -6.16
CA ASP A 76 4.56 17.78 -7.02
C ASP A 76 5.86 17.89 -7.82
N ARG A 77 7.00 17.78 -7.12
CA ARG A 77 8.33 17.96 -7.72
C ARG A 77 8.71 16.85 -8.70
N TYR A 78 8.39 15.59 -8.40
CA TYR A 78 8.97 14.45 -9.12
C TYR A 78 7.95 13.64 -9.93
N ILE A 79 6.65 13.78 -9.70
CA ILE A 79 5.59 13.09 -10.46
C ILE A 79 4.85 14.13 -11.31
N THR A 80 5.44 14.49 -12.45
CA THR A 80 4.95 15.56 -13.34
C THR A 80 3.87 15.09 -14.32
N ALA A 81 3.69 13.78 -14.49
CA ALA A 81 2.70 13.20 -15.41
C ALA A 81 1.26 13.15 -14.84
N ARG A 82 1.08 13.54 -13.57
CA ARG A 82 -0.20 13.52 -12.85
C ARG A 82 -0.40 14.85 -12.12
N PHE A 83 -1.66 15.12 -11.80
CA PHE A 83 -2.06 16.34 -11.10
C PHE A 83 -2.25 16.07 -9.61
N LEU A 84 -1.97 17.07 -8.78
CA LEU A 84 -2.45 17.16 -7.41
C LEU A 84 -3.99 17.23 -7.40
N PRO A 85 -4.64 16.75 -6.33
CA PRO A 85 -4.06 16.08 -5.15
C PRO A 85 -3.86 14.57 -5.36
N ASP A 86 -4.37 14.02 -6.46
CA ASP A 86 -4.47 12.58 -6.74
C ASP A 86 -3.12 11.85 -6.60
N LYS A 87 -2.05 12.39 -7.20
CA LYS A 87 -0.70 11.80 -7.08
C LYS A 87 -0.16 11.74 -5.65
N ALA A 88 -0.51 12.72 -4.81
CA ALA A 88 -0.08 12.77 -3.42
C ALA A 88 -0.87 11.79 -2.54
N ILE A 89 -2.18 11.68 -2.81
CA ILE A 89 -3.07 10.73 -2.16
C ILE A 89 -2.60 9.29 -2.43
N ASP A 90 -2.33 8.96 -3.69
CA ASP A 90 -1.86 7.62 -4.09
C ASP A 90 -0.53 7.26 -3.41
N LEU A 91 0.44 8.19 -3.36
CA LEU A 91 1.70 7.95 -2.66
C LEU A 91 1.52 7.69 -1.17
N LEU A 92 0.66 8.47 -0.51
CA LEU A 92 0.40 8.32 0.93
C LEU A 92 -0.30 6.98 1.21
N ASP A 93 -1.27 6.60 0.38
CA ASP A 93 -2.00 5.33 0.49
C ASP A 93 -1.08 4.12 0.30
N GLN A 94 -0.26 4.13 -0.75
CA GLN A 94 0.73 3.07 -1.02
C GLN A 94 1.76 2.96 0.11
N ALA A 95 2.21 4.07 0.66
CA ALA A 95 3.13 4.07 1.80
C ALA A 95 2.48 3.46 3.05
N ALA A 96 1.23 3.84 3.36
CA ALA A 96 0.47 3.29 4.47
C ALA A 96 0.24 1.77 4.31
N ALA A 97 -0.16 1.33 3.11
CA ALA A 97 -0.30 -0.08 2.78
C ALA A 97 1.01 -0.85 2.95
N ARG A 98 2.14 -0.28 2.50
CA ARG A 98 3.47 -0.87 2.64
C ARG A 98 3.88 -1.02 4.10
N VAL A 99 3.61 -0.03 4.95
CA VAL A 99 3.89 -0.09 6.39
C VAL A 99 3.07 -1.21 7.05
N LYS A 100 1.78 -1.29 6.74
CA LYS A 100 0.89 -2.37 7.21
C LYS A 100 1.41 -3.75 6.84
N LEU A 101 1.76 -3.94 5.56
CA LEU A 101 2.33 -5.21 5.07
C LEU A 101 3.63 -5.55 5.80
N SER A 102 4.51 -4.57 5.98
CA SER A 102 5.78 -4.74 6.69
C SER A 102 5.58 -5.11 8.16
N ALA A 103 4.56 -4.57 8.82
CA ALA A 103 4.21 -4.94 10.19
C ALA A 103 3.70 -6.39 10.31
N THR A 104 3.01 -6.89 9.28
CA THR A 104 2.54 -8.28 9.20
C THR A 104 3.61 -9.27 8.70
N ALA A 105 4.66 -8.79 8.03
CA ALA A 105 5.72 -9.63 7.50
C ALA A 105 6.48 -10.36 8.62
N ARG A 106 6.84 -11.63 8.37
CA ARG A 106 7.79 -12.34 9.24
C ARG A 106 9.17 -11.68 9.05
N PRO A 107 9.92 -11.41 10.14
CA PRO A 107 11.27 -10.88 10.02
C PRO A 107 12.14 -11.73 9.11
N VAL A 108 13.04 -11.11 8.35
CA VAL A 108 13.97 -11.83 7.45
C VAL A 108 14.71 -12.94 8.19
N ALA A 109 15.22 -12.67 9.39
CA ALA A 109 15.90 -13.67 10.21
C ALA A 109 15.00 -14.86 10.62
N VAL A 110 13.69 -14.69 10.68
CA VAL A 110 12.72 -15.78 10.93
C VAL A 110 12.50 -16.58 9.64
N GLN A 111 12.39 -15.90 8.49
CA GLN A 111 12.26 -16.54 7.18
C GLN A 111 13.51 -17.36 6.82
N GLU A 112 14.71 -16.85 7.13
CA GLU A 112 15.98 -17.56 6.93
C GLU A 112 16.06 -18.83 7.78
N LEU A 113 15.71 -18.74 9.08
CA LEU A 113 15.64 -19.89 9.99
C LEU A 113 14.64 -20.95 9.50
N GLU A 114 13.48 -20.54 8.99
CA GLU A 114 12.48 -21.45 8.41
C GLU A 114 13.00 -22.13 7.13
N SER A 115 13.70 -21.40 6.26
CA SER A 115 14.32 -21.94 5.05
C SER A 115 15.41 -22.97 5.37
N GLU A 116 16.26 -22.68 6.36
CA GLU A 116 17.32 -23.57 6.82
C GLU A 116 16.72 -24.85 7.45
N LEU A 117 15.68 -24.72 8.28
CA LEU A 117 14.93 -25.86 8.82
C LEU A 117 14.35 -26.73 7.70
N HIS A 118 13.79 -26.12 6.66
CA HIS A 118 13.27 -26.86 5.51
C HIS A 118 14.38 -27.62 4.77
N GLN A 119 15.58 -27.03 4.62
CA GLN A 119 16.72 -27.71 4.02
C GLN A 119 17.16 -28.91 4.85
N LEU A 120 17.33 -28.72 6.16
CA LEU A 120 17.75 -29.79 7.08
C LEU A 120 16.77 -30.95 7.14
N ARG A 121 15.46 -30.69 7.12
CA ARG A 121 14.44 -31.75 7.09
C ARG A 121 14.52 -32.57 5.81
N ARG A 122 14.67 -31.93 4.64
CA ARG A 122 14.88 -32.65 3.37
C ARG A 122 16.17 -33.48 3.40
N GLU A 123 17.24 -32.94 3.97
CA GLU A 123 18.49 -33.67 4.13
C GLU A 123 18.31 -34.87 5.05
N GLN A 124 17.63 -34.70 6.19
CA GLN A 124 17.31 -35.77 7.13
C GLN A 124 16.52 -36.90 6.46
N ASP A 125 15.45 -36.56 5.73
CA ASP A 125 14.64 -37.53 4.98
C ASP A 125 15.48 -38.28 3.94
N TYR A 126 16.39 -37.57 3.26
CA TYR A 126 17.30 -38.17 2.29
C TYR A 126 18.26 -39.18 2.93
N VAL A 127 18.95 -38.84 4.02
CA VAL A 127 19.85 -39.80 4.70
C VAL A 127 19.08 -40.94 5.38
N ALA A 128 17.89 -40.69 5.90
CA ALA A 128 17.02 -41.72 6.45
C ALA A 128 16.59 -42.74 5.39
N SER A 129 16.21 -42.28 4.19
CA SER A 129 15.87 -43.15 3.05
C SER A 129 17.04 -44.05 2.61
N ARG A 130 18.29 -43.60 2.86
CA ARG A 130 19.53 -44.34 2.60
C ARG A 130 19.96 -45.23 3.78
N LYS A 131 19.11 -45.38 4.80
CA LYS A 131 19.38 -46.16 6.03
C LYS A 131 20.60 -45.67 6.83
N GLN A 132 21.00 -44.40 6.67
CA GLN A 132 22.08 -43.78 7.46
C GLN A 132 21.49 -43.17 8.74
N TYR A 133 21.02 -44.03 9.64
CA TYR A 133 20.24 -43.62 10.82
C TYR A 133 21.03 -42.73 11.79
N ASP A 134 22.33 -42.95 11.96
CA ASP A 134 23.17 -42.13 12.84
C ASP A 134 23.24 -40.67 12.38
N LYS A 135 23.41 -40.45 11.07
CA LYS A 135 23.43 -39.10 10.47
C LYS A 135 22.04 -38.46 10.49
N ALA A 136 21.00 -39.25 10.27
CA ALA A 136 19.62 -38.77 10.36
C ALA A 136 19.27 -38.33 11.80
N ALA A 137 19.78 -39.04 12.81
CA ALA A 137 19.63 -38.66 14.22
C ALA A 137 20.39 -37.38 14.56
N GLU A 138 21.61 -37.19 14.01
CA GLU A 138 22.39 -35.96 14.18
C GLU A 138 21.68 -34.74 13.57
N LEU A 139 21.16 -34.87 12.35
CA LEU A 139 20.33 -33.84 11.72
C LEU A 139 19.06 -33.55 12.51
N GLY A 140 18.43 -34.58 13.07
CA GLY A 140 17.27 -34.44 13.96
C GLY A 140 17.56 -33.53 15.17
N LYS A 141 18.70 -33.73 15.84
CA LYS A 141 19.13 -32.86 16.94
C LYS A 141 19.35 -31.41 16.50
N ARG A 142 19.91 -31.18 15.30
CA ARG A 142 20.10 -29.83 14.75
C ARG A 142 18.78 -29.16 14.40
N ILE A 143 17.82 -29.93 13.87
CA ILE A 143 16.45 -29.46 13.59
C ILE A 143 15.77 -29.04 14.89
N GLU A 144 15.78 -29.90 15.92
CA GLU A 144 15.18 -29.58 17.22
C GLU A 144 15.76 -28.30 17.85
N ALA A 145 17.09 -28.12 17.79
CA ALA A 145 17.75 -26.93 18.29
C ALA A 145 17.28 -25.66 17.56
N LYS A 146 17.17 -25.70 16.22
CA LYS A 146 16.69 -24.57 15.40
C LYS A 146 15.20 -24.31 15.55
N GLU A 147 14.39 -25.35 15.74
CA GLU A 147 12.96 -25.20 16.05
C GLU A 147 12.75 -24.51 17.41
N ALA A 148 13.56 -24.87 18.42
CA ALA A 148 13.55 -24.21 19.72
C ALA A 148 13.94 -22.73 19.60
N GLU A 149 14.94 -22.42 18.77
CA GLU A 149 15.34 -21.03 18.48
C GLU A 149 14.22 -20.25 17.76
N LEU A 150 13.59 -20.84 16.74
CA LEU A 150 12.46 -20.26 16.02
C LEU A 150 11.27 -20.00 16.96
N LYS A 151 10.98 -20.93 17.88
CA LYS A 151 9.93 -20.79 18.90
C LYS A 151 10.23 -19.67 19.89
N LYS A 152 11.49 -19.52 20.32
CA LYS A 152 11.92 -18.39 21.16
C LYS A 152 11.73 -17.05 20.44
N ARG A 153 12.22 -16.93 19.21
CA ARG A 153 12.13 -15.69 18.39
C ARG A 153 10.69 -15.31 18.03
N SER A 154 9.80 -16.29 17.86
CA SER A 154 8.38 -16.06 17.58
C SER A 154 7.56 -15.72 18.83
N THR A 155 7.94 -16.21 20.01
CA THR A 155 7.22 -15.97 21.29
C THR A 155 7.62 -14.65 21.94
N TRP A 156 8.92 -14.31 21.95
CA TRP A 156 9.40 -13.02 22.47
C TRP A 156 8.69 -11.84 21.81
N ARG A 157 8.45 -11.94 20.50
CA ARG A 157 7.82 -10.88 19.71
C ARG A 157 6.30 -10.75 19.91
N ARG A 158 5.61 -11.79 20.42
CA ARG A 158 4.20 -11.66 20.84
C ARG A 158 4.08 -10.88 22.15
N SER A 159 5.09 -10.99 23.02
CA SER A 159 5.17 -10.28 24.31
C SER A 159 5.57 -8.81 24.13
N SER A 160 6.52 -8.50 23.23
CA SER A 160 6.96 -7.12 22.94
C SER A 160 5.97 -6.29 22.10
N ARG A 161 4.79 -6.85 21.77
CA ARG A 161 3.73 -6.21 20.96
C ARG A 161 2.46 -5.93 21.77
N GLY A 162 2.49 -6.17 23.08
CA GLY A 162 1.42 -5.85 24.03
C GLY A 162 1.68 -4.54 24.75
#